data_AF-A0A3D2Z7P6-F1
#
_entry.id   AF-A0A3D2Z7P6-F1
#
_cell.length_a   1.000
_cell.length_b   1.000
_cell.length_c   1.000
_cell.angle_alpha   90.00
_cell.angle_beta   90.00
_cell.angle_gamma   90.00
#
_symmetry.space_group_name_H-M   'P 1'
#
loop_
_entity.id
_entity.type
_entity.pdbx_description
1 polymer ?
#
loop_
_entity_poly.entity_id
_entity_poly.type
_entity_poly.pdbx_seq_one_letter_code
_entity_poly.pdbx_strand_id
1 'polypeptide(L)'
;MFERTPKLEKVSRRFPQAPLFARLADQYLRQGRLMRAQALCEEGCERFPAYPTGFFVLSRCFEQQKMWEEARSALDRGLRLDPDNPAGYRRLGHIYRQIGNDTLALKCLGRSAALDPLSEGLAAELEQMAVSARQLQSPEPAQPPAPVVTDAEPPQQPAAETELAPEPVDNGSVGLSDDADEADEEDVVSSETGEEALSEEPFGQLQTQPEWEDSGEEAVEA
;
A
#
# COMPACT_ATOMS: atom_id res chain seq x y z
N MET A 1 -1.10 5.51 -32.46
CA MET A 1 -0.52 6.56 -31.58
C MET A 1 0.80 6.10 -30.91
N PHE A 2 1.89 5.85 -31.66
CA PHE A 2 3.16 5.34 -31.08
C PHE A 2 4.39 6.24 -31.34
N GLU A 3 4.25 7.30 -32.12
CA GLU A 3 5.34 8.16 -32.61
C GLU A 3 6.02 9.04 -31.54
N ARG A 4 5.51 9.05 -30.29
CA ARG A 4 6.07 9.87 -29.21
C ARG A 4 7.37 9.29 -28.61
N THR A 5 7.56 7.98 -28.69
CA THR A 5 8.77 7.32 -28.15
C THR A 5 10.08 7.70 -28.83
N PRO A 6 10.22 7.66 -30.17
CA PRO A 6 11.50 8.03 -30.81
C PRO A 6 11.83 9.51 -30.61
N LYS A 7 10.82 10.38 -30.49
CA LYS A 7 11.03 11.80 -30.17
C LYS A 7 11.56 11.96 -28.75
N LEU A 8 11.00 11.22 -27.78
CA LEU A 8 11.40 11.30 -26.39
C LEU A 8 12.79 10.68 -26.13
N GLU A 9 13.15 9.60 -26.83
CA GLU A 9 14.50 9.02 -26.80
C GLU A 9 15.56 10.03 -27.28
N LYS A 10 15.30 10.75 -28.39
CA LYS A 10 16.19 11.80 -28.88
C LYS A 10 16.39 12.92 -27.87
N VAL A 11 15.30 13.34 -27.21
CA VAL A 11 15.35 14.40 -26.18
C VAL A 11 16.10 13.92 -24.94
N SER A 12 15.87 12.68 -24.49
CA SER A 12 16.61 12.08 -23.36
C SER A 12 18.12 12.03 -23.62
N ARG A 13 18.55 11.67 -24.84
CA ARG A 13 19.96 11.72 -25.23
C ARG A 13 20.54 13.14 -25.25
N ARG A 14 19.72 14.14 -25.61
CA ARG A 14 20.13 15.55 -25.66
C ARG A 14 20.24 16.16 -24.26
N PHE A 15 19.43 15.70 -23.31
CA PHE A 15 19.37 16.20 -21.94
C PHE A 15 19.59 15.05 -20.94
N PRO A 16 20.81 14.50 -20.84
CA PRO A 16 21.10 13.35 -19.98
C PRO A 16 20.97 13.68 -18.48
N GLN A 17 20.98 14.96 -18.11
CA GLN A 17 20.82 15.42 -16.73
C GLN A 17 19.35 15.61 -16.31
N ALA A 18 18.40 15.54 -17.25
CA ALA A 18 16.99 15.64 -16.92
C ALA A 18 16.41 14.24 -16.65
N PRO A 19 15.54 14.06 -15.64
CA PRO A 19 14.95 12.76 -15.29
C PRO A 19 13.82 12.38 -16.27
N LEU A 20 14.12 12.36 -17.57
CA LEU A 20 13.18 12.02 -18.64
C LEU A 20 12.96 10.51 -18.79
N PHE A 21 13.80 9.70 -18.13
CA PHE A 21 13.73 8.24 -18.15
C PHE A 21 12.36 7.73 -17.69
N ALA A 22 11.75 8.33 -16.66
CA ALA A 22 10.46 7.90 -16.14
C ALA A 22 9.32 8.07 -17.16
N ARG A 23 9.35 9.17 -17.93
CA ARG A 23 8.36 9.40 -19.01
C ARG A 23 8.57 8.42 -20.17
N LEU A 24 9.82 8.08 -20.47
CA LEU A 24 10.15 7.12 -21.51
C LEU A 24 9.76 5.69 -21.09
N ALA A 25 10.05 5.32 -19.84
CA ALA A 25 9.65 4.05 -19.25
C ALA A 25 8.12 3.91 -19.18
N ASP A 26 7.37 4.96 -18.82
CA ASP A 26 5.90 4.93 -18.87
C ASP A 26 5.40 4.60 -20.28
N GLN A 27 6.05 5.12 -21.32
CA GLN A 27 5.64 4.76 -22.66
C GLN A 27 6.07 3.35 -23.08
N TYR A 28 7.23 2.86 -22.63
CA TYR A 28 7.57 1.45 -22.83
C TYR A 28 6.56 0.51 -22.15
N LEU A 29 6.06 0.85 -20.96
CA LEU A 29 4.97 0.12 -20.30
C LEU A 29 3.70 0.09 -21.16
N ARG A 30 3.28 1.24 -21.72
CA ARG A 30 2.12 1.31 -22.61
C ARG A 30 2.29 0.51 -23.91
N GLN A 31 3.53 0.26 -24.32
CA GLN A 31 3.87 -0.58 -25.48
C GLN A 31 4.04 -2.07 -25.11
N GLY A 32 3.85 -2.45 -23.85
CA GLY A 32 4.07 -3.81 -23.36
C GLY A 32 5.55 -4.21 -23.25
N ARG A 33 6.47 -3.26 -23.40
CA ARG A 33 7.93 -3.51 -23.33
C ARG A 33 8.41 -3.44 -21.88
N LEU A 34 7.91 -4.33 -21.04
CA LEU A 34 8.13 -4.32 -19.59
C LEU A 34 9.61 -4.36 -19.20
N MET A 35 10.36 -5.31 -19.75
CA MET A 35 11.80 -5.47 -19.42
C MET A 35 12.62 -4.21 -19.75
N ARG A 36 12.31 -3.53 -20.86
CA ARG A 36 13.00 -2.28 -21.22
C ARG A 36 12.59 -1.13 -20.31
N ALA A 37 11.33 -1.07 -19.89
CA ALA A 37 10.86 -0.07 -18.96
C ALA A 37 11.53 -0.23 -17.58
N GLN A 38 11.62 -1.46 -17.09
CA GLN A 38 12.28 -1.77 -15.82
C GLN A 38 13.76 -1.37 -15.85
N ALA A 39 14.53 -1.89 -16.82
CA ALA A 39 15.97 -1.60 -16.90
C ALA A 39 16.26 -0.09 -16.98
N LEU A 40 15.45 0.64 -17.77
CA LEU A 40 15.58 2.10 -17.88
C LEU A 40 15.23 2.82 -16.57
N CYS A 41 14.23 2.33 -15.83
CA CYS A 41 13.88 2.87 -14.53
C CYS A 41 14.93 2.57 -13.46
N GLU A 42 15.52 1.36 -13.45
CA GLU A 42 16.58 1.00 -12.50
C GLU A 42 17.80 1.90 -12.71
N GLU A 43 18.33 1.99 -13.94
CA GLU A 43 19.44 2.90 -14.28
C GLU A 43 19.10 4.36 -13.95
N GLY A 44 17.87 4.78 -14.25
CA GLY A 44 17.40 6.14 -13.98
C GLY A 44 17.28 6.45 -12.48
N CYS A 45 16.82 5.50 -11.67
CA CYS A 45 16.70 5.67 -10.21
C CYS A 45 18.06 5.63 -9.52
N GLU A 46 19.04 4.89 -10.06
CA GLU A 46 20.42 4.94 -9.58
C GLU A 46 21.06 6.31 -9.85
N ARG A 47 20.82 6.87 -11.04
CA ARG A 47 21.35 8.20 -11.42
C ARG A 47 20.61 9.35 -10.74
N PHE A 48 19.32 9.19 -10.47
CA PHE A 48 18.45 10.21 -9.87
C PHE A 48 17.72 9.65 -8.64
N PRO A 49 18.44 9.40 -7.53
CA PRO A 49 17.87 8.76 -6.34
C PRO A 49 16.85 9.63 -5.59
N ALA A 50 16.84 10.95 -5.84
CA ALA A 50 15.88 11.88 -5.25
C ALA A 50 14.64 12.14 -6.14
N TYR A 51 14.42 11.33 -7.19
CA TYR A 51 13.32 11.54 -8.12
C TYR A 51 12.15 10.55 -7.88
N PRO A 52 11.08 10.96 -7.17
CA PRO A 52 9.98 10.06 -6.75
C PRO A 52 9.27 9.39 -7.92
N THR A 53 9.04 10.12 -9.01
CA THR A 53 8.33 9.60 -10.19
C THR A 53 9.06 8.41 -10.83
N GLY A 54 10.39 8.35 -10.74
CA GLY A 54 11.17 7.19 -11.21
C GLY A 54 10.75 5.91 -10.48
N PHE A 55 10.69 5.99 -9.16
CA PHE A 55 10.26 4.88 -8.30
C PHE A 55 8.80 4.49 -8.49
N PHE A 56 7.90 5.45 -8.74
CA PHE A 56 6.50 5.15 -9.06
C PHE A 56 6.32 4.45 -10.42
N VAL A 57 7.16 4.76 -11.41
CA VAL A 57 7.14 4.03 -12.69
C VAL A 57 7.82 2.67 -12.56
N LEU A 58 8.88 2.56 -11.75
CA LEU A 58 9.53 1.29 -11.44
C LEU A 58 8.58 0.32 -10.73
N SER A 59 7.84 0.78 -9.72
CA SER A 59 6.86 -0.07 -9.03
C SER A 59 5.78 -0.61 -9.97
N ARG A 60 5.33 0.22 -10.93
CA ARG A 60 4.42 -0.22 -12.01
C ARG A 60 5.02 -1.29 -12.89
N CYS A 61 6.33 -1.23 -13.17
CA CYS A 61 7.02 -2.28 -13.92
C CYS A 61 6.98 -3.62 -13.14
N PHE A 62 7.23 -3.58 -11.84
CA PHE A 62 7.18 -4.77 -10.97
C PHE A 62 5.76 -5.31 -10.79
N GLU A 63 4.77 -4.44 -10.61
CA GLU A 63 3.36 -4.85 -10.53
C GLU A 63 2.90 -5.61 -11.77
N GLN A 64 3.28 -5.14 -12.96
CA GLN A 64 2.89 -5.80 -14.21
C GLN A 64 3.59 -7.15 -14.39
N GLN A 65 4.68 -7.39 -13.66
CA GLN A 65 5.38 -8.67 -13.54
C GLN A 65 4.90 -9.51 -12.35
N LYS A 66 3.92 -9.02 -11.57
CA LYS A 66 3.44 -9.64 -10.32
C LYS A 66 4.52 -9.80 -9.24
N MET A 67 5.57 -8.99 -9.32
CA MET A 67 6.65 -8.92 -8.33
C MET A 67 6.23 -7.94 -7.22
N TRP A 68 5.32 -8.40 -6.35
CA TRP A 68 4.60 -7.53 -5.42
C TRP A 68 5.50 -6.92 -4.34
N GLU A 69 6.50 -7.66 -3.87
CA GLU A 69 7.42 -7.19 -2.82
C GLU A 69 8.36 -6.11 -3.33
N GLU A 70 8.91 -6.31 -4.53
CA GLU A 70 9.75 -5.34 -5.23
C GLU A 70 8.95 -4.09 -5.60
N ALA A 71 7.70 -4.27 -6.06
CA ALA A 71 6.78 -3.17 -6.31
C ALA A 71 6.54 -2.34 -5.05
N ARG A 72 6.26 -3.00 -3.91
CA ARG A 72 6.08 -2.36 -2.61
C ARG A 72 7.32 -1.57 -2.22
N SER A 73 8.51 -2.16 -2.31
CA SER A 73 9.76 -1.50 -1.93
C SER A 73 10.05 -0.27 -2.79
N ALA A 74 9.82 -0.35 -4.11
CA ALA A 74 9.97 0.80 -4.99
C ALA A 74 8.98 1.92 -4.62
N LEU A 75 7.72 1.57 -4.37
CA LEU A 75 6.70 2.55 -4.00
C LEU A 75 6.95 3.21 -2.64
N ASP A 76 7.45 2.46 -1.66
CA ASP A 76 7.82 3.01 -0.35
C ASP A 76 8.93 4.06 -0.49
N ARG A 77 9.96 3.79 -1.30
CA ARG A 77 11.01 4.78 -1.60
C ARG A 77 10.44 6.03 -2.28
N GLY A 78 9.56 5.85 -3.26
CA GLY A 78 8.89 6.97 -3.92
C GLY A 78 8.05 7.82 -2.96
N LEU A 79 7.30 7.20 -2.06
CA LEU A 79 6.46 7.88 -1.06
C LEU A 79 7.27 8.53 0.07
N ARG A 80 8.47 8.04 0.39
CA ARG A 80 9.38 8.76 1.31
C ARG A 80 9.87 10.08 0.72
N LEU A 81 10.03 10.13 -0.61
CA LEU A 81 10.45 11.34 -1.33
C LEU A 81 9.28 12.29 -1.62
N ASP A 82 8.08 11.74 -1.86
CA ASP A 82 6.85 12.48 -2.12
C ASP A 82 5.71 11.93 -1.22
N PRO A 83 5.65 12.36 0.06
CA PRO A 83 4.72 11.82 1.04
C PRO A 83 3.28 12.29 0.87
N ASP A 84 3.02 13.23 -0.04
CA ASP A 84 1.71 13.82 -0.30
C ASP A 84 1.11 13.32 -1.63
N ASN A 85 1.57 12.17 -2.11
CA ASN A 85 1.10 11.57 -3.35
C ASN A 85 -0.08 10.60 -3.14
N PRO A 86 -1.34 11.00 -3.35
CA PRO A 86 -2.50 10.11 -3.16
C PRO A 86 -2.43 8.90 -4.11
N ALA A 87 -2.02 9.11 -5.37
CA ALA A 87 -1.91 8.02 -6.34
C ALA A 87 -0.89 6.95 -5.91
N GLY A 88 0.19 7.36 -5.24
CA GLY A 88 1.16 6.46 -4.65
C GLY A 88 0.56 5.60 -3.54
N TYR A 89 -0.11 6.20 -2.55
CA TYR A 89 -0.76 5.44 -1.47
C TYR A 89 -1.86 4.51 -1.96
N ARG A 90 -2.66 4.94 -2.95
CA ARG A 90 -3.67 4.07 -3.56
C ARG A 90 -3.04 2.83 -4.16
N ARG A 91 -1.97 3.01 -4.92
CA ARG A 91 -1.22 1.92 -5.57
C ARG A 91 -0.57 1.00 -4.54
N LEU A 92 0.03 1.55 -3.49
CA LEU A 92 0.57 0.77 -2.37
C LEU A 92 -0.52 -0.05 -1.68
N GLY A 93 -1.72 0.51 -1.51
CA GLY A 93 -2.88 -0.19 -0.99
C GLY A 93 -3.26 -1.41 -1.83
N HIS A 94 -3.35 -1.25 -3.16
CA HIS A 94 -3.59 -2.38 -4.06
C HIS A 94 -2.49 -3.44 -4.00
N ILE A 95 -1.22 -3.05 -3.91
CA ILE A 95 -0.10 -3.99 -3.76
C ILE A 95 -0.25 -4.78 -2.47
N TYR A 96 -0.57 -4.13 -1.35
CA TYR A 96 -0.79 -4.84 -0.08
C TYR A 96 -1.95 -5.83 -0.13
N ARG A 97 -3.02 -5.54 -0.89
CA ARG A 97 -4.09 -6.51 -1.14
C ARG A 97 -3.58 -7.74 -1.90
N GLN A 98 -2.72 -7.55 -2.90
CA GLN A 98 -2.14 -8.67 -3.66
C GLN A 98 -1.18 -9.52 -2.81
N ILE A 99 -0.51 -8.91 -1.84
CA ILE A 99 0.33 -9.62 -0.85
C ILE A 99 -0.54 -10.35 0.20
N GLY A 100 -1.82 -10.01 0.33
CA GLY A 100 -2.74 -10.57 1.32
C GLY A 100 -2.75 -9.82 2.66
N ASN A 101 -2.19 -8.60 2.72
CA ASN A 101 -2.20 -7.77 3.91
C ASN A 101 -3.29 -6.70 3.83
N ASP A 102 -4.54 -7.12 4.05
CA ASP A 102 -5.71 -6.23 3.96
C ASP A 102 -5.68 -5.12 5.02
N THR A 103 -5.05 -5.35 6.17
CA THR A 103 -4.94 -4.34 7.23
C THR A 103 -4.09 -3.15 6.81
N LEU A 104 -2.92 -3.39 6.19
CA LEU A 104 -2.07 -2.33 5.66
C LEU A 104 -2.68 -1.70 4.41
N ALA A 105 -3.35 -2.51 3.57
CA ALA A 105 -4.05 -2.00 2.41
C ALA A 105 -5.11 -0.95 2.79
N LEU A 106 -5.96 -1.23 3.78
CA LEU A 106 -6.96 -0.28 4.30
C LEU A 106 -6.31 1.00 4.82
N LYS A 107 -5.19 0.91 5.54
CA LYS A 107 -4.46 2.09 6.03
C LYS A 107 -3.93 2.95 4.89
N CYS A 108 -3.31 2.34 3.88
CA CYS A 108 -2.78 3.05 2.72
C CYS A 108 -3.90 3.71 1.89
N LEU A 109 -4.97 2.98 1.60
CA LEU A 109 -6.13 3.52 0.89
C LEU A 109 -6.80 4.65 1.68
N GLY A 110 -6.91 4.53 3.00
CA GLY A 110 -7.43 5.58 3.87
C GLY A 110 -6.59 6.84 3.84
N ARG A 111 -5.26 6.71 3.84
CA ARG A 111 -4.34 7.85 3.66
C ARG A 111 -4.47 8.49 2.29
N SER A 112 -4.63 7.69 1.23
CA SER A 112 -4.93 8.21 -0.11
C SER A 112 -6.23 9.02 -0.14
N ALA A 113 -7.29 8.53 0.52
CA ALA A 113 -8.59 9.21 0.56
C ALA A 113 -8.55 10.51 1.39
N ALA A 114 -7.71 10.56 2.42
CA ALA A 114 -7.48 11.78 3.20
C ALA A 114 -6.76 12.87 2.39
N LEU A 115 -5.81 12.47 1.53
CA LEU A 115 -5.06 13.38 0.67
C LEU A 115 -5.85 13.84 -0.57
N ASP A 116 -6.66 12.95 -1.15
CA ASP A 116 -7.56 13.27 -2.25
C ASP A 116 -8.98 12.74 -1.98
N PRO A 117 -9.82 13.54 -1.29
CA PRO A 117 -11.20 13.18 -1.00
C PRO A 117 -12.10 13.11 -2.25
N LEU A 118 -11.66 13.67 -3.38
CA LEU A 118 -12.41 13.71 -4.63
C LEU A 118 -12.09 12.53 -5.55
N SER A 119 -11.18 11.63 -5.15
CA SER A 119 -10.87 10.43 -5.91
C SER A 119 -12.11 9.53 -6.03
N GLU A 120 -12.76 9.58 -7.19
CA GLU A 120 -13.91 8.75 -7.53
C GLU A 120 -13.62 7.26 -7.29
N GLY A 121 -14.59 6.55 -6.69
CA GLY A 121 -14.51 5.12 -6.44
C GLY A 121 -13.64 4.67 -5.26
N LEU A 122 -12.73 5.52 -4.75
CA LEU A 122 -11.83 5.13 -3.65
C LEU A 122 -12.58 4.95 -2.32
N ALA A 123 -13.54 5.83 -2.02
CA ALA A 123 -14.39 5.70 -0.83
C ALA A 123 -15.22 4.41 -0.87
N ALA A 124 -15.79 4.08 -2.04
CA ALA A 124 -16.55 2.85 -2.22
C ALA A 124 -15.66 1.60 -2.09
N GLU A 125 -14.42 1.62 -2.61
CA GLU A 125 -13.46 0.53 -2.44
C GLU A 125 -13.09 0.32 -0.96
N LEU A 126 -12.88 1.40 -0.22
CA LEU A 126 -12.61 1.35 1.23
C LEU A 126 -13.78 0.75 2.01
N GLU A 127 -15.01 1.19 1.74
CA GLU A 127 -16.20 0.64 2.37
C GLU A 127 -16.37 -0.84 2.07
N GLN A 128 -16.21 -1.24 0.80
CA GLN A 128 -16.29 -2.65 0.40
C GLN A 128 -15.25 -3.51 1.12
N MET A 129 -13.99 -3.06 1.18
CA MET A 129 -12.95 -3.77 1.91
C MET A 129 -13.24 -3.86 3.41
N ALA A 130 -13.73 -2.79 4.03
CA ALA A 130 -14.07 -2.79 5.45
C ALA A 130 -15.23 -3.75 5.75
N VAL A 131 -16.24 -3.80 4.88
CA VAL A 131 -17.35 -4.75 4.97
C VAL A 131 -16.86 -6.18 4.81
N SER A 132 -16.03 -6.48 3.80
CA SER A 132 -15.46 -7.81 3.59
C SER A 132 -14.58 -8.25 4.78
N ALA A 133 -13.74 -7.37 5.31
CA ALA A 133 -12.94 -7.65 6.50
C ALA A 133 -13.82 -7.93 7.73
N ARG A 134 -14.91 -7.19 7.91
CA ARG A 134 -15.88 -7.42 9.00
C ARG A 134 -16.65 -8.72 8.84
N GLN A 135 -17.02 -9.11 7.62
CA GLN A 135 -17.69 -10.38 7.33
C GLN A 135 -16.77 -11.57 7.64
N LEU A 136 -15.48 -11.48 7.33
CA LEU A 136 -14.49 -12.51 7.67
C LEU A 136 -14.21 -12.60 9.18
N GLN A 137 -14.39 -11.49 9.92
CA GLN A 137 -14.22 -11.43 11.37
C GLN A 137 -15.49 -11.76 12.17
N SER A 138 -16.65 -11.79 11.51
CA SER A 138 -17.90 -12.22 12.15
C SER A 138 -17.96 -13.75 12.04
N PRO A 139 -18.04 -14.50 13.16
CA PRO A 139 -18.35 -15.92 13.06
C PRO A 139 -19.69 -16.02 12.33
N GLU A 140 -19.71 -16.71 11.20
CA GLU A 140 -20.93 -17.01 10.45
C GLU A 140 -21.99 -17.48 11.45
N PRO A 141 -23.20 -16.88 11.48
CA PRO A 141 -24.26 -17.42 12.32
C PRO A 141 -24.45 -18.86 11.87
N ALA A 142 -24.14 -19.80 12.77
CA ALA A 142 -24.31 -21.23 12.55
C ALA A 142 -25.64 -21.43 11.83
N GLN A 143 -25.59 -22.02 10.64
CA GLN A 143 -26.78 -22.38 9.88
C GLN A 143 -27.77 -23.01 10.86
N PRO A 144 -29.02 -22.53 10.96
CA PRO A 144 -29.99 -23.18 11.82
C PRO A 144 -30.04 -24.66 11.41
N PRO A 145 -29.96 -25.61 12.37
CA PRO A 145 -29.99 -27.02 12.02
C PRO A 145 -31.21 -27.28 11.15
N ALA A 146 -31.00 -28.00 10.04
CA ALA A 146 -32.04 -28.31 9.06
C ALA A 146 -33.32 -28.82 9.76
N PRO A 147 -34.52 -28.48 9.24
CA PRO A 147 -35.77 -28.83 9.90
C PRO A 147 -35.87 -30.35 9.97
N VAL A 148 -35.80 -30.89 11.19
CA VAL A 148 -36.19 -32.27 11.46
C VAL A 148 -37.70 -32.33 11.28
N VAL A 149 -38.12 -32.76 10.09
CA VAL A 149 -39.51 -33.13 9.85
C VAL A 149 -39.70 -34.49 10.51
N THR A 150 -40.21 -34.51 11.73
CA THR A 150 -40.87 -35.69 12.28
C THR A 150 -42.31 -35.30 12.58
N ASP A 151 -43.14 -35.61 11.59
CA ASP A 151 -44.58 -35.73 11.72
C ASP A 151 -44.92 -36.92 12.65
N ALA A 152 -46.14 -36.90 13.19
CA ALA A 152 -46.83 -37.94 13.96
C ALA A 152 -46.66 -38.00 15.50
N GLU A 153 -47.54 -37.27 16.20
CA GLU A 153 -48.38 -37.81 17.30
C GLU A 153 -49.46 -38.75 16.68
N PRO A 154 -50.21 -39.64 17.39
CA PRO A 154 -50.36 -39.89 18.86
C PRO A 154 -50.49 -41.43 19.19
N PRO A 155 -51.05 -41.96 20.32
CA PRO A 155 -51.64 -41.36 21.53
C PRO A 155 -51.23 -41.97 22.91
N GLN A 156 -51.76 -41.31 23.94
CA GLN A 156 -51.75 -41.51 25.41
C GLN A 156 -51.82 -42.96 25.97
N GLN A 157 -51.15 -43.23 27.10
CA GLN A 157 -51.74 -43.41 28.46
C GLN A 157 -50.73 -43.93 29.54
N PRO A 158 -51.05 -43.83 30.86
CA PRO A 158 -50.11 -43.56 31.96
C PRO A 158 -49.86 -44.74 32.92
N ALA A 159 -48.80 -44.67 33.73
CA ALA A 159 -48.63 -45.29 35.06
C ALA A 159 -47.15 -45.10 35.51
N ALA A 160 -46.89 -44.58 36.71
CA ALA A 160 -46.34 -45.34 37.86
C ALA A 160 -44.86 -45.74 37.65
N GLU A 161 -43.91 -45.69 38.57
CA GLU A 161 -43.83 -45.50 40.00
C GLU A 161 -42.32 -45.62 40.31
N THR A 162 -41.83 -44.95 41.36
CA THR A 162 -40.85 -45.53 42.29
C THR A 162 -39.35 -45.56 41.89
N GLU A 163 -38.55 -44.88 42.75
CA GLU A 163 -37.22 -45.31 43.25
C GLU A 163 -36.05 -45.46 42.25
N LEU A 164 -34.76 -45.29 42.56
CA LEU A 164 -33.95 -45.05 43.75
C LEU A 164 -32.54 -44.69 43.22
N ALA A 165 -31.85 -43.77 43.90
CA ALA A 165 -30.40 -43.60 44.10
C ALA A 165 -29.30 -43.89 43.01
N PRO A 166 -28.15 -43.19 43.09
CA PRO A 166 -27.05 -43.23 42.10
C PRO A 166 -25.91 -44.19 42.50
N GLU A 167 -25.08 -44.57 41.52
CA GLU A 167 -23.75 -45.17 41.76
C GLU A 167 -22.69 -44.47 40.89
N PRO A 168 -21.54 -44.06 41.46
CA PRO A 168 -20.43 -43.44 40.74
C PRO A 168 -19.38 -44.48 40.34
N VAL A 169 -18.69 -44.28 39.21
CA VAL A 169 -17.42 -44.96 38.96
C VAL A 169 -16.36 -43.99 38.45
N ASP A 170 -15.39 -43.87 39.33
CA ASP A 170 -14.06 -43.31 39.24
C ASP A 170 -13.18 -44.03 38.19
N ASN A 171 -12.41 -43.23 37.45
CA ASN A 171 -11.04 -43.52 36.98
C ASN A 171 -10.62 -42.28 36.17
N GLY A 172 -9.72 -41.41 36.60
CA GLY A 172 -8.55 -41.64 37.42
C GLY A 172 -7.35 -41.26 36.56
N SER A 173 -6.68 -40.16 36.94
CA SER A 173 -5.27 -39.80 36.67
C SER A 173 -4.83 -39.75 35.19
N VAL A 174 -4.17 -38.71 34.68
CA VAL A 174 -2.84 -38.18 35.04
C VAL A 174 -2.80 -36.75 34.44
N GLY A 175 -2.41 -35.67 35.13
CA GLY A 175 -1.08 -35.40 35.67
C GLY A 175 -0.07 -35.37 34.50
N LEU A 176 0.52 -34.25 34.08
CA LEU A 176 1.50 -33.43 34.78
C LEU A 176 2.05 -32.44 33.71
N SER A 177 2.04 -31.12 33.98
CA SER A 177 3.23 -30.30 34.33
C SER A 177 4.23 -30.19 33.17
N ASP A 178 4.50 -29.02 32.61
CA ASP A 178 5.33 -27.92 33.13
C ASP A 178 6.40 -27.75 32.04
N ASP A 179 6.70 -26.51 31.66
CA ASP A 179 8.06 -26.07 31.30
C ASP A 179 7.97 -24.58 30.91
N ALA A 180 8.34 -23.74 31.89
CA ALA A 180 9.11 -22.52 31.69
C ALA A 180 10.43 -22.88 30.96
N ASP A 181 11.23 -22.01 30.34
CA ASP A 181 11.73 -20.71 30.77
C ASP A 181 12.51 -20.11 29.58
N GLU A 182 13.39 -19.15 29.85
CA GLU A 182 14.45 -18.56 29.02
C GLU A 182 14.12 -17.27 28.24
N ALA A 183 14.29 -16.18 29.00
CA ALA A 183 14.85 -14.92 28.53
C ALA A 183 16.31 -15.09 28.12
N ASP A 184 16.80 -14.31 27.15
CA ASP A 184 18.11 -13.68 27.32
C ASP A 184 18.25 -12.40 26.48
N GLU A 185 18.86 -11.42 27.13
CA GLU A 185 19.18 -10.08 26.69
C GLU A 185 20.48 -10.09 25.88
N GLU A 186 20.59 -9.28 24.83
CA GLU A 186 21.90 -8.81 24.35
C GLU A 186 21.76 -7.33 23.98
N ASP A 187 22.31 -6.51 24.88
CA ASP A 187 22.49 -5.07 24.83
C ASP A 187 23.91 -4.81 24.30
N VAL A 188 24.07 -4.11 23.17
CA VAL A 188 25.37 -3.51 22.80
C VAL A 188 25.16 -2.11 22.21
N VAL A 189 25.39 -1.12 23.07
CA VAL A 189 25.71 0.27 22.76
C VAL A 189 27.17 0.40 22.31
N SER A 190 27.44 1.23 21.29
CA SER A 190 28.63 2.11 21.12
C SER A 190 28.52 2.79 19.74
N SER A 191 28.16 4.08 19.63
CA SER A 191 29.02 5.28 19.74
C SER A 191 30.06 5.41 18.62
N GLU A 192 29.83 6.34 17.69
CA GLU A 192 30.83 7.10 16.92
C GLU A 192 30.07 8.28 16.26
N THR A 193 29.92 9.44 16.92
CA THR A 193 30.78 10.63 16.81
C THR A 193 31.52 10.77 15.48
N GLY A 194 31.07 11.75 14.68
CA GLY A 194 31.70 12.22 13.46
C GLY A 194 31.10 13.56 13.04
N GLU A 195 31.41 14.60 13.82
CA GLU A 195 31.29 15.99 13.41
C GLU A 195 32.20 16.25 12.20
N GLU A 196 31.65 16.69 11.08
CA GLU A 196 32.37 17.55 10.14
C GLU A 196 31.45 18.69 9.68
N ALA A 197 31.58 19.80 10.39
CA ALA A 197 31.20 21.11 9.94
C ALA A 197 32.23 21.59 8.90
N LEU A 198 31.80 21.83 7.66
CA LEU A 198 32.58 22.62 6.71
C LEU A 198 31.67 23.50 5.83
N SER A 199 31.96 24.80 5.93
CA SER A 199 31.68 25.91 5.01
C SER A 199 30.23 26.37 4.84
N GLU A 200 29.85 27.28 5.73
CA GLU A 200 29.04 28.44 5.40
C GLU A 200 29.72 29.24 4.28
N GLU A 201 29.05 29.40 3.13
CA GLU A 201 29.37 30.44 2.15
C GLU A 201 28.33 31.57 2.32
N PRO A 202 28.77 32.84 2.35
CA PRO A 202 27.93 33.95 2.76
C PRO A 202 26.88 34.30 1.70
N PHE A 203 25.65 34.47 2.16
CA PHE A 203 24.54 35.08 1.41
C PHE A 203 24.94 36.49 0.96
N GLY A 204 25.37 36.58 -0.31
CA GLY A 204 25.57 37.84 -1.03
C GLY A 204 24.23 38.47 -1.39
N GLN A 205 24.16 39.76 -1.13
CA GLN A 205 22.96 40.58 -1.00
C GLN A 205 22.28 40.92 -2.34
N LEU A 206 20.96 41.10 -2.23
CA LEU A 206 20.08 42.03 -2.95
C LEU A 206 20.51 42.49 -4.35
N GLN A 207 19.71 42.13 -5.36
CA GLN A 207 19.11 43.15 -6.21
C GLN A 207 17.61 42.93 -6.35
N THR A 208 16.90 43.80 -5.63
CA THR A 208 15.53 44.23 -5.91
C THR A 208 15.44 44.84 -7.32
N GLN A 209 14.47 44.44 -8.13
CA GLN A 209 13.33 45.28 -8.49
C GLN A 209 12.30 44.55 -9.38
N PRO A 210 11.01 44.94 -9.30
CA PRO A 210 9.93 44.40 -10.11
C PRO A 210 9.67 45.30 -11.32
N GLU A 211 9.67 44.74 -12.54
CA GLU A 211 9.10 45.44 -13.71
C GLU A 211 7.74 44.85 -14.05
N TRP A 212 6.74 45.57 -13.57
CA TRP A 212 5.39 45.69 -14.10
C TRP A 212 5.51 46.46 -15.42
N GLU A 213 5.21 45.84 -16.55
CA GLU A 213 4.76 46.58 -17.73
C GLU A 213 3.29 46.24 -17.96
N ASP A 214 2.50 47.04 -17.26
CA ASP A 214 1.19 47.48 -17.70
C ASP A 214 1.33 48.10 -19.10
N SER A 215 0.57 47.57 -20.05
CA SER A 215 0.33 48.21 -21.34
C SER A 215 -1.10 47.88 -21.74
N GLY A 216 -2.03 48.41 -20.96
CA GLY A 216 -3.31 48.87 -21.48
C GLY A 216 -3.19 50.34 -21.89
N GLU A 217 -3.51 50.65 -23.15
CA GLU A 217 -4.15 51.88 -23.66
C GLU A 217 -4.08 51.81 -25.20
N GLU A 218 -5.18 51.48 -25.88
CA GLU A 218 -6.21 52.42 -26.38
C GLU A 218 -5.83 53.14 -27.68
N ALA A 219 -6.50 52.75 -28.77
CA ALA A 219 -7.00 53.61 -29.85
C ALA A 219 -7.89 52.69 -30.74
N VAL A 220 -9.22 52.69 -30.62
CA VAL A 220 -10.21 53.70 -31.04
C VAL A 220 -10.16 53.99 -32.56
N GLU A 221 -11.25 53.57 -33.22
CA GLU A 221 -11.88 54.07 -34.45
C GLU A 221 -11.03 54.43 -35.69
N ALA A 222 -11.24 53.68 -36.77
CA ALA A 222 -11.93 54.15 -37.99
C ALA A 222 -12.16 52.98 -38.98
#